data_AF-A0A352IA65-F1
#
_entry.id   AF-A0A352IA65-F1
#
_cell.length_a   1.000
_cell.length_b   1.000
_cell.length_c   1.000
_cell.angle_alpha   90.00
_cell.angle_beta   90.00
_cell.angle_gamma   90.00
#
_symmetry.space_group_name_H-M   'P 1'
#
loop_
_entity.id
_entity.type
_entity.pdbx_description
1 polymer ?
#
loop_
_entity_poly.entity_id
_entity_poly.type
_entity_poly.pdbx_seq_one_letter_code
_entity_poly.pdbx_strand_id
1 'polypeptide(L)' 'MTNEHPQLPPRGRYSQAQVAGILGIDRRTVRRAVLAGEMKIGGYTNKRGKRPMAYYLGKDVNAYWATR' A
#
# COMPACT_ATOMS: atom_id res chain seq x y z
N MET A 1 -11.38 -8.47 -3.29
CA MET A 1 -10.19 -8.06 -4.05
C MET A 1 -10.62 -7.87 -5.48
N THR A 2 -10.02 -6.92 -6.20
CA THR A 2 -10.25 -6.72 -7.64
C THR A 2 -9.82 -7.96 -8.43
N ASN A 3 -10.62 -8.33 -9.44
CA ASN A 3 -10.35 -9.49 -10.31
C ASN A 3 -9.16 -9.29 -11.26
N GLU A 4 -8.72 -8.04 -11.47
CA GLU A 4 -7.64 -7.72 -12.40
C GLU A 4 -6.37 -7.35 -11.64
N HIS A 5 -5.22 -7.85 -12.11
CA HIS A 5 -3.92 -7.53 -11.53
C HIS A 5 -3.63 -6.04 -11.70
N PRO A 6 -3.46 -5.27 -10.62
CA PRO A 6 -3.20 -3.86 -10.74
C PRO A 6 -1.79 -3.64 -11.31
N GLN A 7 -1.69 -3.14 -12.54
CA GLN A 7 -0.41 -2.81 -13.16
C GLN A 7 0.15 -1.49 -12.59
N LEU A 8 0.50 -1.47 -11.31
CA LEU A 8 1.05 -0.28 -10.67
C LEU A 8 2.53 -0.10 -10.99
N PRO A 9 2.98 1.13 -11.32
CA PRO A 9 4.39 1.49 -11.34
C PRO A 9 5.13 1.04 -10.08
N PRO A 10 6.24 0.27 -10.18
CA PRO A 10 6.92 -0.32 -9.02
C PRO A 10 7.40 0.70 -7.97
N ARG A 11 7.80 1.89 -8.43
CA ARG A 11 8.25 3.01 -7.60
C ARG A 11 7.15 4.05 -7.33
N GLY A 12 5.94 3.83 -7.85
CA GLY A 12 4.78 4.66 -7.58
C GLY A 12 4.46 4.64 -6.10
N ARG A 13 4.11 5.81 -5.54
CA ARG A 13 3.77 5.97 -4.12
C ARG A 13 2.27 6.17 -4.01
N TYR A 14 1.64 5.32 -3.22
CA TYR A 14 0.20 5.30 -3.05
C TYR A 14 -0.15 5.51 -1.57
N SER A 15 -1.22 6.25 -1.32
CA SER A 15 -1.81 6.34 0.01
C SER A 15 -2.62 5.07 0.32
N GLN A 16 -2.90 4.85 1.60
CA GLN A 16 -3.75 3.74 2.03
C GLN A 16 -5.13 3.74 1.35
N ALA A 17 -5.70 4.92 1.12
CA ALA A 17 -6.99 5.06 0.44
C ALA A 17 -6.92 4.65 -1.04
N GLN A 18 -5.83 5.02 -1.72
CA GLN A 18 -5.61 4.60 -3.12
C GLN A 18 -5.40 3.09 -3.21
N VAL A 19 -4.56 2.52 -2.35
CA VAL A 19 -4.32 1.06 -2.31
C VAL A 19 -5.62 0.29 -2.07
N ALA A 20 -6.44 0.75 -1.13
CA ALA A 20 -7.76 0.18 -0.86
C ALA A 20 -8.67 0.20 -2.11
N GLY A 21 -8.68 1.32 -2.84
CA GLY A 21 -9.43 1.44 -4.10
C GLY A 21 -8.90 0.53 -5.20
N ILE A 22 -7.58 0.48 -5.39
CA ILE A 22 -6.91 -0.34 -6.40
C ILE A 22 -7.16 -1.83 -6.17
N LEU A 23 -7.03 -2.27 -4.93
CA LEU A 23 -7.19 -3.67 -4.54
C LEU A 23 -8.67 -4.07 -4.34
N GLY A 24 -9.61 -3.13 -4.37
CA GLY A 24 -11.02 -3.38 -4.07
C GLY A 24 -11.21 -3.99 -2.68
N ILE A 25 -10.52 -3.46 -1.65
CA ILE A 25 -10.62 -3.90 -0.25
C ILE A 25 -10.76 -2.71 0.69
N ASP A 26 -11.24 -2.95 1.92
CA ASP A 26 -11.35 -1.90 2.93
C ASP A 26 -9.97 -1.40 3.41
N ARG A 27 -9.89 -0.12 3.78
CA ARG A 27 -8.68 0.51 4.31
C ARG A 27 -8.18 -0.20 5.57
N ARG A 28 -9.07 -0.71 6.43
CA ARG A 28 -8.69 -1.49 7.64
C ARG A 28 -8.02 -2.80 7.24
N THR A 29 -8.45 -3.44 6.17
CA THR A 29 -7.81 -4.66 5.64
C THR A 29 -6.39 -4.37 5.17
N VAL A 30 -6.18 -3.25 4.46
CA VAL A 30 -4.83 -2.79 4.10
C VAL A 30 -3.96 -2.61 5.35
N ARG A 31 -4.49 -1.96 6.39
CA ARG A 31 -3.76 -1.77 7.66
C ARG A 31 -3.43 -3.10 8.35
N ARG A 32 -4.37 -4.06 8.36
CA ARG A 32 -4.14 -5.38 8.94
C ARG A 32 -3.05 -6.15 8.21
N ALA A 33 -3.04 -6.11 6.88
CA ALA A 33 -1.99 -6.74 6.07
C ALA A 33 -0.60 -6.15 6.37
N VAL A 34 -0.50 -4.83 6.60
CA VAL A 34 0.75 -4.21 7.05
C VAL A 34 1.16 -4.70 8.43
N LEU A 35 0.22 -4.75 9.39
CA LEU A 35 0.50 -5.22 10.75
C LEU A 35 0.87 -6.71 10.79
N ALA A 36 0.32 -7.51 9.88
CA ALA A 36 0.65 -8.92 9.71
C ALA A 36 1.99 -9.16 8.98
N GLY A 37 2.62 -8.11 8.44
CA GLY A 37 3.86 -8.22 7.66
C GLY A 37 3.66 -8.67 6.20
N GLU A 38 2.42 -8.86 5.76
CA GLU A 38 2.07 -9.24 4.38
C GLU A 38 2.32 -8.10 3.38
N MET A 39 2.32 -6.85 3.83
CA MET A 39 2.50 -5.67 2.99
C MET A 39 3.50 -4.69 3.59
N LYS A 40 4.49 -4.27 2.80
CA LYS A 40 5.47 -3.27 3.25
C LYS A 40 4.91 -1.87 3.12
N ILE A 41 5.22 -1.04 4.12
CA ILE A 41 4.89 0.38 4.13
C ILE A 41 6.18 1.20 4.21
N GLY A 42 6.30 2.18 3.33
CA GLY A 42 7.34 3.19 3.39
C GLY A 42 6.90 4.37 4.25
N GLY A 43 7.86 5.01 4.91
CA GLY A 43 7.68 6.32 5.52
C GLY A 43 8.76 7.27 5.03
N TYR A 44 8.40 8.53 4.76
CA TYR A 44 9.38 9.61 4.70
C TYR A 44 9.16 10.51 5.91
N THR A 45 10.19 10.64 6.73
CA THR A 45 10.28 11.70 7.72
C THR A 45 10.33 13.01 6.95
N ASN A 46 9.27 13.83 7.04
CA ASN A 46 9.42 15.18 6.55
C ASN A 46 10.46 15.87 7.45
N LYS A 47 11.36 16.65 6.87
CA LYS A 47 12.40 17.38 7.60
C LYS A 47 11.83 18.46 8.57
N ARG A 48 10.51 18.53 8.74
CA ARG A 48 9.77 19.56 9.50
C ARG A 48 9.00 19.00 10.70
N GLY A 49 9.35 17.82 11.21
CA GLY A 49 8.79 17.27 12.44
C GLY A 49 7.29 16.93 12.39
N LYS A 50 6.63 16.98 11.21
CA LYS A 50 5.25 16.44 11.11
C LYS A 50 5.34 14.94 10.85
N ARG A 51 4.39 14.21 11.44
CA ARG A 51 4.25 12.74 11.35
C ARG A 51 4.57 12.26 9.92
N PRO A 52 5.48 11.28 9.76
CA PRO A 52 5.80 10.75 8.44
C PRO A 52 4.52 10.27 7.76
N MET A 53 4.25 10.79 6.56
CA MET A 53 3.09 10.35 5.80
C MET A 53 3.45 8.99 5.19
N ALA A 54 2.78 7.96 5.67
CA ALA A 54 3.02 6.60 5.25
C ALA A 54 2.56 6.41 3.80
N TYR A 55 3.38 5.77 2.98
CA TYR A 55 3.11 5.49 1.58
C TYR A 55 3.38 4.01 1.28
N TYR A 56 2.69 3.50 0.27
CA TYR A 56 2.80 2.14 -0.20
C TYR A 56 3.45 2.19 -1.58
N LEU A 57 4.45 1.35 -1.82
CA LEU A 57 5.06 1.27 -3.15
C LEU A 57 4.24 0.34 -4.04
N GLY A 58 4.10 0.69 -5.32
CA GLY A 58 3.39 -0.14 -6.29
C GLY A 58 3.93 -1.57 -6.35
N LYS A 59 5.25 -1.77 -6.20
CA LYS A 59 5.84 -3.11 -6.13
C LYS A 59 5.33 -3.95 -4.96
N ASP A 60 5.12 -3.32 -3.80
CA ASP A 60 4.70 -4.02 -2.57
C ASP A 60 3.19 -4.32 -2.64
N VAL A 61 2.42 -3.42 -3.26
CA VAL A 61 0.99 -3.62 -3.54
C VAL A 61 0.78 -4.75 -4.56
N ASN A 62 1.58 -4.79 -5.63
CA ASN A 62 1.51 -5.87 -6.63
C ASN A 62 1.95 -7.21 -6.03
N ALA A 63 3.03 -7.22 -5.22
CA ALA A 63 3.47 -8.42 -4.53
C ALA A 63 2.38 -8.97 -3.60
N TYR A 64 1.72 -8.11 -2.84
CA TYR A 64 0.60 -8.48 -1.96
C TYR A 64 -0.59 -9.06 -2.75
N TRP A 65 -0.93 -8.48 -3.91
CA TRP A 65 -1.97 -9.03 -4.77
C TRP A 65 -1.57 -10.41 -5.31
N ALA A 66 -0.34 -10.60 -5.77
CA ALA A 66 0.13 -11.86 -6.33
C ALA A 66 0.16 -13.03 -5.32
N THR A 67 0.23 -12.73 -4.02
CA THR A 67 0.18 -13.74 -2.94
C THR A 67 -1.22 -14.17 -2.53
N ARG A 68 -2.28 -13.57 -3.06
CA ARG A 68 -3.69 -13.88 -2.71
C ARG A 68 -4.51 -14.32 -3.90
#